data_AF-F8D662-F1
#
_entry.id   AF-F8D662-F1
#
_cell.length_a   1.000
_cell.length_b   1.000
_cell.length_c   1.000
_cell.angle_alpha   90.00
_cell.angle_beta   90.00
_cell.angle_gamma   90.00
#
_symmetry.space_group_name_H-M   'P 1'
#
loop_
_entity.id
_entity.type
_entity.pdbx_description
1 polymer ?
#
loop_
_entity_poly.entity_id
_entity_poly.type
_entity_poly.pdbx_seq_one_letter_code
_entity_poly.pdbx_strand_id
1 'polypeptide(L)'
;MTSVRVRGIDIDDDTRCAHYHTVRDVVAFRFNCCDGYFPCFRCHEALTDHEGVPWPRERFDEPSVLCGVCRTELTVPEYLEADYRCPACDAAFNPGCAAHAELYFETDE
;
A
#
# COMPACT_ATOMS: atom_id res chain seq x y z
N MET A 1 -19.49 2.76 -10.27
CA MET A 1 -18.50 3.22 -9.28
C MET A 1 -17.80 1.98 -8.77
N THR A 2 -16.61 1.69 -9.28
CA THR A 2 -15.85 0.50 -8.88
C THR A 2 -15.25 0.80 -7.52
N SER A 3 -15.83 0.25 -6.45
CA SER A 3 -15.32 0.46 -5.10
C SER A 3 -13.93 -0.15 -4.98
N VAL A 4 -12.93 0.66 -4.66
CA VAL A 4 -11.57 0.20 -4.35
C VAL A 4 -11.64 -0.79 -3.18
N ARG A 5 -11.22 -2.04 -3.40
CA ARG A 5 -11.26 -3.10 -2.39
C ARG A 5 -9.99 -3.05 -1.55
N VAL A 6 -10.14 -2.84 -0.25
CA VAL A 6 -9.08 -2.95 0.75
C VAL A 6 -9.36 -4.19 1.61
N ARG A 7 -8.34 -5.01 1.83
CA ARG A 7 -8.41 -6.28 2.59
C ARG A 7 -7.35 -6.26 3.67
N GLY A 8 -7.72 -6.60 4.89
CA GLY A 8 -6.76 -6.69 6.00
C GLY A 8 -7.46 -7.15 7.28
N ILE A 9 -6.66 -7.28 8.35
CA ILE A 9 -7.13 -7.68 9.68
C ILE A 9 -7.47 -6.42 10.47
N ASP A 10 -8.71 -6.36 10.98
CA ASP A 10 -9.27 -5.24 11.76
C ASP A 10 -8.91 -3.87 11.18
N ILE A 11 -9.25 -3.67 9.90
CA ILE A 11 -8.95 -2.43 9.19
C ILE A 11 -9.93 -1.32 9.55
N ASP A 12 -9.41 -0.11 9.72
CA ASP A 12 -10.24 1.10 9.83
C ASP A 12 -10.46 1.79 8.48
N ASP A 13 -11.23 2.88 8.50
CA ASP A 13 -11.58 3.65 7.29
C ASP A 13 -10.35 4.24 6.57
N ASP A 14 -9.29 4.54 7.33
CA ASP A 14 -8.01 5.07 6.83
C ASP A 14 -7.02 3.95 6.46
N THR A 15 -7.48 2.70 6.39
CA THR A 15 -6.69 1.50 6.05
C THR A 15 -5.68 1.06 7.10
N ARG A 16 -5.69 1.61 8.32
CA ARG A 16 -4.85 1.13 9.42
C ARG A 16 -5.30 -0.26 9.85
N CYS A 17 -4.38 -1.17 10.15
CA CYS A 17 -4.69 -2.58 10.44
C CYS A 17 -4.21 -2.99 11.83
N ALA A 18 -4.62 -4.18 12.30
CA ALA A 18 -4.18 -4.73 13.58
C ALA A 18 -2.64 -4.80 13.75
N HIS A 19 -1.89 -4.99 12.67
CA HIS A 19 -0.43 -5.09 12.71
C HIS A 19 0.26 -3.72 12.83
N TYR A 20 -0.24 -2.72 12.10
CA TYR A 20 0.31 -1.36 12.03
C TYR A 20 -0.85 -0.36 12.06
N HIS A 21 -0.95 0.40 13.14
CA HIS A 21 -2.09 1.27 13.46
C HIS A 21 -1.69 2.64 13.99
N THR A 22 -0.46 3.09 13.70
CA THR A 22 -0.07 4.47 14.00
C THR A 22 -0.86 5.45 13.11
N VAL A 23 -0.87 6.72 13.49
CA VAL A 23 -1.51 7.79 12.70
C VAL A 23 -0.92 7.98 11.30
N ARG A 24 0.20 7.32 10.98
CA ARG A 24 0.88 7.37 9.69
C ARG A 24 0.69 6.11 8.85
N ASP A 25 0.11 5.04 9.41
CA ASP A 25 -0.12 3.76 8.73
C ASP A 25 -1.38 3.80 7.87
N VAL A 26 -1.51 4.85 7.07
CA VAL A 26 -2.72 5.19 6.30
C VAL A 26 -2.56 4.88 4.81
N VAL A 27 -1.69 3.92 4.48
CA VAL A 27 -1.40 3.52 3.11
C VAL A 27 -1.70 2.04 2.96
N ALA A 28 -2.27 1.67 1.82
CA ALA A 28 -2.43 0.29 1.41
C ALA A 28 -1.78 0.04 0.04
N PHE A 29 -1.26 -1.17 -0.16
CA PHE A 29 -0.47 -1.57 -1.32
C PHE A 29 -1.15 -2.69 -2.10
N ARG A 30 -0.97 -2.68 -3.42
CA ARG A 30 -1.31 -3.82 -4.28
C ARG A 30 -0.12 -4.76 -4.41
N PHE A 31 -0.45 -6.04 -4.46
CA PHE A 31 0.48 -7.10 -4.81
C PHE A 31 0.12 -7.61 -6.21
N ASN A 32 1.11 -8.02 -7.00
CA ASN A 32 0.87 -8.49 -8.37
C ASN A 32 0.09 -9.81 -8.42
N CYS A 33 0.10 -10.58 -7.34
CA CYS A 33 -0.60 -11.85 -7.20
C CYS A 33 -2.10 -11.74 -6.87
N CYS A 34 -2.60 -10.55 -6.51
CA CYS A 34 -3.90 -10.44 -5.84
C CYS A 34 -4.65 -9.15 -6.20
N ASP A 35 -5.97 -9.28 -6.44
CA ASP A 35 -6.82 -8.11 -6.72
C ASP A 35 -7.23 -7.33 -5.48
N GLY A 36 -6.68 -6.14 -5.31
CA GLY A 36 -7.07 -5.20 -4.26
C GLY A 36 -5.89 -4.78 -3.40
N TYR A 37 -6.17 -3.90 -2.46
CA TYR A 37 -5.17 -3.27 -1.63
C TYR A 37 -5.08 -3.94 -0.26
N PHE A 38 -3.89 -4.02 0.30
CA PHE A 38 -3.63 -4.50 1.65
C PHE A 38 -2.84 -3.45 2.43
N PRO A 39 -3.23 -3.13 3.68
CA PRO A 39 -2.51 -2.16 4.51
C PRO A 39 -1.03 -2.49 4.73
N CYS A 40 -0.70 -3.78 4.76
CA CYS A 40 0.67 -4.24 4.93
C CYS A 40 0.86 -5.67 4.41
N PHE A 41 2.11 -6.09 4.24
CA PHE A 41 2.47 -7.44 3.83
C PHE A 41 1.94 -8.52 4.80
N ARG A 42 1.93 -8.25 6.12
CA ARG A 42 1.40 -9.19 7.11
C ARG A 42 -0.11 -9.42 6.96
N CYS A 43 -0.85 -8.40 6.51
CA CYS A 43 -2.26 -8.57 6.19
C CYS A 43 -2.47 -9.43 4.95
N HIS A 44 -1.58 -9.33 3.96
CA HIS A 44 -1.58 -10.24 2.82
C HIS A 44 -1.31 -11.68 3.29
N GLU A 45 -0.18 -11.92 3.97
CA GLU A 45 0.19 -13.25 4.51
C GLU A 45 -0.91 -13.90 5.36
N ALA A 46 -1.62 -13.11 6.17
CA ALA A 46 -2.70 -13.62 7.02
C ALA A 46 -3.98 -13.99 6.24
N LEU A 47 -4.18 -13.44 5.04
CA LEU A 47 -5.41 -13.56 4.25
C LEU A 47 -5.24 -14.37 2.96
N THR A 48 -4.03 -14.78 2.62
CA THR A 48 -3.72 -15.52 1.39
C THR A 48 -2.87 -16.74 1.68
N ASP A 49 -3.05 -17.80 0.90
CA ASP A 49 -2.30 -19.06 1.04
C ASP A 49 -0.99 -19.08 0.21
N HIS A 50 -0.49 -17.92 -0.20
CA HIS A 50 0.72 -17.79 -1.01
C HIS A 50 1.56 -16.59 -0.57
N GLU A 51 2.83 -16.59 -0.99
CA GLU A 51 3.74 -15.48 -0.76
C GLU A 51 3.30 -14.25 -1.58
N GLY A 52 3.58 -13.06 -1.04
CA GLY A 52 3.30 -11.80 -1.72
C GLY A 52 4.23 -11.63 -2.92
N VAL A 53 3.65 -11.37 -4.09
CA VAL A 53 4.43 -11.02 -5.28
C VAL A 53 4.49 -9.49 -5.37
N PRO A 54 5.68 -8.88 -5.27
CA PRO A 54 5.84 -7.43 -5.39
C PRO A 54 5.26 -6.90 -6.70
N TRP A 55 4.86 -5.63 -6.70
CA TRP A 55 4.40 -4.97 -7.92
C TRP A 55 5.57 -4.87 -8.93
N PRO A 56 5.41 -5.38 -10.16
CA PRO A 56 6.52 -5.45 -11.12
C PRO A 56 6.84 -4.07 -11.70
N ARG A 57 8.12 -3.84 -12.03
CA ARG A 57 8.59 -2.56 -12.58
C ARG A 57 7.88 -2.17 -13.88
N GLU A 58 7.54 -3.16 -14.68
CA GLU A 58 6.81 -3.01 -15.94
C GLU A 58 5.44 -2.35 -15.78
N ARG A 59 4.89 -2.31 -14.55
CA ARG A 59 3.58 -1.74 -14.21
C ARG A 59 3.68 -0.56 -13.26
N PHE A 60 4.86 0.06 -13.09
CA PHE A 60 5.04 1.18 -12.16
C PHE A 60 4.23 2.42 -12.54
N ASP A 61 3.82 2.54 -13.79
CA ASP A 61 2.90 3.56 -14.30
C ASP A 61 1.42 3.28 -13.98
N GLU A 62 1.11 2.11 -13.42
CA GLU A 62 -0.23 1.77 -12.92
C GLU A 62 -0.39 2.09 -11.42
N PRO A 63 -1.60 2.46 -10.97
CA PRO A 63 -1.87 2.68 -9.55
C PRO A 63 -1.76 1.39 -8.74
N SER A 64 -0.91 1.43 -7.72
CA SER A 64 -0.60 0.30 -6.83
C SER A 64 -0.53 0.70 -5.35
N VAL A 65 -0.61 1.99 -5.05
CA VAL A 65 -0.61 2.51 -3.68
C VAL A 65 -1.89 3.29 -3.45
N LEU A 66 -2.55 3.12 -2.31
CA LEU A 66 -3.78 3.82 -1.96
C LEU A 66 -3.56 4.64 -0.70
N CYS A 67 -3.84 5.93 -0.78
CA CYS A 67 -4.00 6.75 0.42
C CYS A 67 -5.34 6.42 1.09
N GLY A 68 -5.31 5.90 2.32
CA GLY A 68 -6.50 5.57 3.09
C GLY A 68 -7.35 6.79 3.43
N VAL A 69 -6.73 7.96 3.65
CA VAL A 69 -7.39 9.20 4.07
C VAL A 69 -8.24 9.82 2.95
N CYS A 70 -7.65 10.03 1.77
CA CYS A 70 -8.33 10.70 0.65
C CYS A 70 -8.75 9.75 -0.48
N ARG A 71 -8.40 8.47 -0.38
CA ARG A 71 -8.69 7.42 -1.37
C ARG A 71 -8.04 7.64 -2.73
N THR A 72 -7.06 8.54 -2.81
CA THR A 72 -6.24 8.72 -4.02
C THR A 72 -5.38 7.48 -4.23
N GLU A 73 -5.50 6.88 -5.40
CA GLU A 73 -4.60 5.84 -5.88
C GLU A 73 -3.37 6.53 -6.51
N LEU A 74 -2.18 6.10 -6.11
CA LEU A 74 -0.87 6.59 -6.53
C LEU A 74 -0.12 5.47 -7.24
N THR A 75 0.67 5.85 -8.23
CA THR A 75 1.69 5.01 -8.85
C THR A 75 2.88 4.85 -7.91
N VAL A 76 3.76 3.88 -8.19
CA VAL A 76 4.98 3.66 -7.38
C VAL A 76 5.88 4.90 -7.36
N PRO A 77 6.19 5.55 -8.50
CA PRO A 77 7.00 6.77 -8.51
C PRO A 77 6.37 7.90 -7.69
N GLU A 78 5.08 8.16 -7.85
CA GLU A 78 4.37 9.18 -7.07
C GLU A 78 4.45 8.94 -5.56
N TYR A 79 4.37 7.68 -5.12
CA TYR A 79 4.51 7.32 -3.72
C TYR A 79 5.95 7.46 -3.20
N LEU A 80 6.95 7.07 -4.00
CA LEU A 80 8.36 7.17 -3.61
C LEU A 80 8.88 8.61 -3.59
N GLU A 81 8.37 9.47 -4.48
CA GLU A 81 8.73 10.88 -4.59
C GLU A 81 7.91 11.80 -3.65
N ALA A 82 6.92 11.24 -2.96
CA ALA A 82 5.95 11.98 -2.13
C ALA A 82 6.50 12.52 -0.79
N ASP A 83 7.79 12.31 -0.48
CA ASP A 83 8.43 12.73 0.79
C ASP A 83 7.60 12.34 2.04
N TYR A 84 7.11 11.10 2.03
CA TYR A 84 6.24 10.53 3.06
C TYR A 84 4.95 11.31 3.31
N ARG A 85 4.39 11.97 2.29
CA ARG A 85 3.13 12.72 2.37
C ARG A 85 2.27 12.48 1.16
N CYS A 86 0.97 12.33 1.35
CA CYS A 86 0.06 12.21 0.22
C CYS A 86 0.10 13.48 -0.65
N PRO A 87 0.40 13.42 -1.95
CA PRO A 87 0.45 14.60 -2.82
C PRO A 87 -0.94 15.24 -3.02
N ALA A 88 -2.02 14.51 -2.73
CA ALA A 88 -3.39 15.00 -2.88
C ALA A 88 -3.98 15.64 -1.60
N CYS A 89 -3.62 15.15 -0.40
CA CYS A 89 -4.23 15.61 0.85
C CYS A 89 -3.24 15.96 1.98
N ASP A 90 -1.94 15.84 1.74
CA ASP A 90 -0.86 16.09 2.71
C ASP A 90 -0.90 15.20 3.98
N ALA A 91 -1.68 14.10 3.96
CA ALA A 91 -1.64 13.11 5.02
C ALA A 91 -0.23 12.51 5.15
N ALA A 92 0.27 12.42 6.38
CA ALA A 92 1.59 11.86 6.65
C ALA A 92 1.58 10.33 6.48
N PHE A 93 2.50 9.83 5.67
CA PHE A 93 2.77 8.41 5.49
C PHE A 93 3.87 7.95 6.44
N ASN A 94 3.90 6.65 6.72
CA ASN A 94 4.90 6.07 7.59
C ASN A 94 6.24 5.89 6.85
N PRO A 95 7.33 6.57 7.23
CA PRO A 95 8.63 6.36 6.61
C PRO A 95 9.21 4.97 6.88
N GLY A 96 8.75 4.27 7.93
CA GLY A 96 9.11 2.89 8.20
C GLY A 96 8.66 1.91 7.11
N CYS A 97 7.74 2.30 6.22
CA CYS A 97 7.37 1.47 5.07
C CYS A 97 8.54 1.25 4.10
N ALA A 98 9.49 2.19 4.02
CA ALA A 98 10.66 2.07 3.16
C ALA A 98 11.55 0.86 3.52
N ALA A 99 11.58 0.45 4.79
CA ALA A 99 12.32 -0.73 5.25
C ALA A 99 11.78 -2.06 4.69
N HIS A 100 10.59 -2.03 4.07
CA HIS A 100 9.92 -3.19 3.50
C HIS A 100 9.56 -2.97 2.03
N ALA A 101 10.18 -1.99 1.36
CA ALA A 101 9.82 -1.59 0.00
C ALA A 101 9.91 -2.77 -0.99
N GLU A 102 10.92 -3.64 -0.84
CA GLU A 102 11.12 -4.85 -1.64
C GLU A 102 9.96 -5.86 -1.56
N LEU A 103 9.17 -5.84 -0.48
CA LEU A 103 7.99 -6.70 -0.33
C LEU A 103 6.79 -6.17 -1.13
N TYR A 104 6.78 -4.87 -1.44
CA TYR A 104 5.67 -4.22 -2.14
C TYR A 104 5.99 -3.91 -3.59
N PHE A 105 7.25 -3.62 -3.92
CA PHE A 105 7.69 -3.20 -5.25
C PHE A 105 8.95 -3.95 -5.65
N GLU A 106 9.05 -4.29 -6.92
CA GLU A 106 10.29 -4.82 -7.49
C GLU A 106 11.35 -3.72 -7.54
N THR A 107 12.40 -3.87 -6.72
CA THR A 107 13.57 -2.98 -6.71
C THR A 107 14.63 -3.53 -7.64
N ASP A 108 15.28 -2.67 -8.44
CA ASP A 108 16.47 -3.08 -9.19
C ASP A 108 17.57 -3.43 -8.17
N GLU A 109 18.15 -4.62 -8.27
CA GLU A 109 19.49 -4.88 -7.71
C GLU A 109 20.58 -4.21 -8.55
#